data_AF-A0A3B0YCY3-F1
#
_entry.id   AF-A0A3B0YCY3-F1
#
_cell.length_a   1.000
_cell.length_b   1.000
_cell.length_c   1.000
_cell.angle_alpha   90.00
_cell.angle_beta   90.00
_cell.angle_gamma   90.00
#
_symmetry.space_group_name_H-M   'P 1'
#
loop_
_entity.id
_entity.type
_entity.pdbx_description
1 polymer ?
#
loop_
_entity_poly.entity_id
_entity_poly.type
_entity_poly.pdbx_seq_one_letter_code
_entity_poly.pdbx_strand_id
1 'polypeptide(L)' 'MTVRSTIVAGVVAWLVFLVATLPADRALALAPSMPGVALGPVQGTLWRGQVNRVVVEGVRLESVHWKF' A
#
# COMPACT_ATOMS: atom_id res chain seq x y z
N MET A 1 -35.28 -11.12 2.41
CA MET A 1 -33.84 -10.79 2.21
C MET A 1 -33.02 -11.71 3.11
N THR A 2 -32.37 -12.72 2.54
CA THR A 2 -31.69 -13.80 3.27
C THR A 2 -30.33 -13.33 3.78
N VAL A 3 -30.13 -13.39 5.11
CA VAL A 3 -28.94 -12.99 5.88
C VAL A 3 -27.59 -13.35 5.23
N ARG A 4 -27.54 -14.46 4.49
CA ARG A 4 -26.37 -14.94 3.75
C ARG A 4 -25.82 -13.92 2.76
N SER A 5 -26.68 -13.26 2.00
CA SER A 5 -26.27 -12.29 0.98
C SER A 5 -25.75 -10.99 1.63
N THR A 6 -26.34 -10.59 2.76
CA THR A 6 -25.89 -9.44 3.54
C THR A 6 -24.49 -9.66 4.11
N ILE A 7 -24.17 -10.87 4.59
CA ILE A 7 -22.84 -11.21 5.10
C ILE A 7 -21.81 -11.14 3.97
N VAL A 8 -22.11 -11.73 2.81
CA VAL A 8 -21.20 -11.70 1.66
C VAL A 8 -20.95 -10.26 1.19
N ALA A 9 -22.00 -9.45 1.08
CA ALA A 9 -21.85 -8.04 0.72
C ALA A 9 -21.01 -7.26 1.75
N GLY A 10 -21.21 -7.52 3.05
CA GLY A 10 -20.40 -6.93 4.12
C GLY A 10 -18.92 -7.34 4.05
N VAL A 11 -18.63 -8.62 3.80
CA VAL A 11 -17.26 -9.13 3.64
C VAL A 11 -16.58 -8.51 2.42
N VAL A 12 -17.29 -8.42 1.30
CA VAL A 12 -16.75 -7.78 0.08
C VAL A 12 -16.45 -6.30 0.34
N ALA A 13 -17.41 -5.56 0.91
CA ALA A 13 -17.20 -4.15 1.26
C ALA A 13 -16.02 -3.96 2.23
N TRP A 14 -15.89 -4.85 3.21
CA TRP A 14 -14.78 -4.86 4.15
C TRP A 14 -13.43 -5.09 3.45
N LEU A 15 -13.34 -6.07 2.54
CA LEU A 15 -12.14 -6.32 1.75
C LEU A 15 -11.77 -5.13 0.86
N VAL A 16 -12.76 -4.50 0.22
CA VAL A 16 -12.53 -3.29 -0.59
C VAL A 16 -11.95 -2.16 0.28
N PHE A 17 -12.55 -1.91 1.45
CA PHE A 17 -12.05 -0.89 2.38
C PHE A 17 -10.66 -1.22 2.91
N LEU A 18 -10.39 -2.49 3.20
CA LEU A 18 -9.09 -2.95 3.69
C LEU A 18 -7.99 -2.68 2.65
N VAL A 19 -8.26 -2.96 1.37
CA VAL A 19 -7.32 -2.66 0.29
C VAL A 19 -7.20 -1.15 0.04
N ALA A 20 -8.30 -0.40 0.11
CA ALA A 20 -8.30 1.05 -0.07
C ALA A 20 -7.56 1.81 1.04
N THR A 21 -7.58 1.28 2.27
CA THR A 21 -6.94 1.90 3.45
C THR A 21 -5.58 1.28 3.80
N LEU A 22 -5.08 0.37 2.95
CA LEU A 22 -3.85 -0.37 3.23
C LEU A 22 -2.67 0.61 3.39
N PRO A 23 -2.01 0.66 4.56
CA PRO A 23 -0.85 1.50 4.79
C PRO A 23 0.29 1.05 3.89
N ALA A 24 0.99 2.00 3.27
CA ALA A 24 2.12 1.68 2.41
C ALA A 24 3.23 0.93 3.16
N ASP A 25 3.49 1.27 4.42
CA ASP A 25 4.49 0.58 5.25
C ASP A 25 4.17 -0.90 5.49
N ARG A 26 2.88 -1.22 5.67
CA ARG A 26 2.42 -2.61 5.87
C ARG A 26 2.49 -3.39 4.56
N ALA A 27 2.13 -2.76 3.46
CA ALA A 27 2.25 -3.36 2.13
C ALA A 27 3.72 -3.63 1.76
N LEU A 28 4.62 -2.70 2.11
CA LEU A 28 6.05 -2.83 1.87
C LEU A 28 6.71 -3.86 2.78
N ALA A 29 6.25 -4.01 4.02
CA ALA A 29 6.69 -5.10 4.89
C ALA A 29 6.25 -6.49 4.38
N LEU A 30 5.13 -6.58 3.67
CA LEU A 30 4.68 -7.80 2.99
C LEU A 30 5.32 -7.97 1.61
N ALA A 31 5.79 -6.89 0.98
CA ALA A 31 6.41 -6.95 -0.32
C ALA A 31 7.75 -7.67 -0.21
N PRO A 32 8.06 -8.59 -1.14
CA PRO A 32 9.38 -9.20 -1.19
C PRO A 32 10.43 -8.11 -1.33
N SER A 33 11.50 -8.19 -0.54
CA SER A 33 12.63 -7.27 -0.64
C SER A 33 13.21 -7.36 -2.05
N MET A 34 12.96 -6.34 -2.87
CA MET A 34 13.53 -6.28 -4.21
C MET A 34 15.03 -5.97 -4.10
N PRO A 35 15.92 -6.83 -4.64
CA PRO A 35 17.35 -6.57 -4.59
C PRO A 35 17.68 -5.26 -5.32
N GLY A 36 18.44 -4.38 -4.66
CA GLY A 36 18.78 -3.06 -5.20
C GLY A 36 17.73 -1.97 -4.94
N VAL A 37 16.61 -2.28 -4.26
CA VAL A 37 15.59 -1.30 -3.89
C VAL A 37 15.60 -1.04 -2.38
N ALA A 38 16.10 0.12 -1.96
CA ALA A 38 16.05 0.56 -0.57
C ALA A 38 15.03 1.70 -0.42
N LEU A 39 13.91 1.40 0.23
CA LEU A 39 12.85 2.35 0.51
C LEU A 39 13.04 2.88 1.94
N GLY A 40 13.05 4.21 2.07
CA GLY A 40 13.02 4.89 3.36
C GLY A 40 11.65 4.82 4.02
N PRO A 41 11.45 5.49 5.17
CA PRO A 41 10.15 5.54 5.83
C PRO A 41 9.11 6.10 4.87
N VAL A 42 8.04 5.33 4.64
CA VAL A 42 6.93 5.71 3.77
C VAL A 42 5.83 6.29 4.65
N GLN A 43 5.09 7.26 4.15
CA GLN A 43 3.96 7.85 4.86
C GLN A 43 2.76 7.88 3.94
N GLY A 44 1.66 7.26 4.37
CA GLY A 44 0.39 7.24 3.64
C GLY A 44 -0.11 5.84 3.32
N THR A 45 -0.98 5.74 2.32
CA THR A 45 -1.56 4.48 1.85
C THR A 45 -0.87 3.98 0.59
N LEU A 46 -1.13 2.72 0.23
CA LEU A 46 -0.69 2.15 -1.05
C LEU A 46 -1.02 3.06 -2.24
N TRP A 47 -2.19 3.72 -2.20
CA TRP A 47 -2.72 4.55 -3.28
C TRP A 47 -2.23 5.99 -3.26
N ARG A 48 -2.05 6.54 -2.05
CA ARG A 48 -1.63 7.93 -1.83
C ARG A 48 -0.60 7.96 -0.72
N GLY A 49 0.66 8.09 -1.12
CA GLY A 49 1.78 8.10 -0.21
C GLY A 49 2.88 9.02 -0.68
N GLN A 50 3.70 9.41 0.28
CA GLN A 50 4.95 10.09 0.07
C GLN A 50 6.05 9.24 0.69
N VAL A 51 7.15 9.11 -0.03
CA VAL A 51 8.37 8.47 0.49
C VAL A 51 9.51 9.47 0.36
N ASN A 52 10.22 9.64 1.48
CA ASN A 52 11.29 10.62 1.53
C ASN A 52 12.50 10.20 0.68
N ARG A 53 12.74 8.88 0.58
CA ARG A 53 13.88 8.33 -0.14
C ARG A 53 13.57 6.97 -0.73
N VAL A 54 13.82 6.81 -2.02
CA VAL A 54 13.83 5.53 -2.74
C VAL A 54 15.17 5.40 -3.43
N VAL A 55 15.86 4.30 -3.22
CA VAL A 55 17.07 3.95 -3.96
C VAL A 55 16.73 2.77 -4.82
N VAL A 56 16.85 2.88 -6.14
CA VAL A 56 16.69 1.77 -7.09
C VAL A 56 17.99 1.64 -7.89
N GLU A 57 18.69 0.52 -7.73
CA GLU A 57 19.90 0.20 -8.51
C GLU A 57 20.97 1.32 -8.51
N GLY A 58 21.08 2.05 -7.39
CA GLY A 58 22.03 3.17 -7.23
C GLY A 58 21.48 4.53 -7.63
N VAL A 59 20.29 4.60 -8.24
CA VAL A 59 19.57 5.86 -8.50
C VAL A 59 18.80 6.25 -7.24
N ARG A 60 19.24 7.34 -6.60
CA ARG A 60 18.55 7.92 -5.44
C ARG A 60 17.47 8.89 -5.92
N LEU A 61 16.22 8.51 -5.72
CA LEU A 61 15.06 9.36 -5.89
C LEU A 61 14.65 9.91 -4.51
N GLU A 62 14.75 11.21 -4.37
CA GLU A 62 14.31 11.92 -3.16
C GLU A 62 12.92 12.50 -3.39
N SER A 63 12.08 12.52 -2.35
CA SER A 63 10.76 13.15 -2.38
C SER A 63 9.80 12.55 -3.44
N VAL A 64 9.70 11.22 -3.50
CA VAL A 64 8.76 10.57 -4.43
C VAL A 64 7.36 10.65 -3.84
N HIS A 65 6.45 11.25 -4.59
CA HIS A 65 5.04 11.37 -4.25
C HIS A 65 4.23 10.65 -5.31
N TRP A 66 3.29 9.81 -4.89
CA TRP A 66 2.33 9.20 -5.80
C TRP A 66 0.91 9.47 -5.32
N LYS A 67 0.05 9.69 -6.31
CA LYS A 67 -1.37 9.90 -6.13
C LYS A 67 -2.07 9.24 -7.30
N PHE A 68 -2.60 8.04 -7.06
CA PHE A 68 -3.56 7.40 -7.97
C PHE A 68 -4.94 8.05 -7.84
#